data_AF-A0A8T4JA10-F1
#
_entry.id   AF-A0A8T4JA10-F1
#
_cell.length_a   1.000
_cell.length_b   1.000
_cell.length_c   1.000
_cell.angle_alpha   90.00
_cell.angle_beta   90.00
_cell.angle_gamma   90.00
#
_symmetry.space_group_name_H-M   'P 1'
#
loop_
_entity.id
_entity.type
_entity.pdbx_description
1 polymer ?
#
loop_
_entity_poly.entity_id
_entity_poly.type
_entity_poly.pdbx_seq_one_letter_code
_entity_poly.pdbx_strand_id
1 'polypeptide(L)'
;MHALEQAVLGEFQRRPSEKLSTTELVRAVLPQGEEKARQFLDSMDPKQQRDGLREKARLHRKLLYHLNKLVDVGVLAVTGFRGRGEKMFSLAVDGNIEIIGKETTIRIHKPEHIHTPIDGRKEFRIYRREDWLRTVNTIFIEGERFTSLTELSARLVQLFPTLNDTLAVLRSENVLIGDEDYAQVLSLLEREAEYRRVSFIFRIAELKNIDAFVAFCTEYCSLRPQNIDVIFSVQTTEWQEHRELLRRVLPLFISSGVKLNIKNISVYTPPLVSGQAGPYTVMPRDWKLYCQEARGSRDGLVVSSSTLAIDVLELSQQKEPLHVAARLGVEALFLGERAKRKGFSQSLRLLREFNISTDFSHWALRLWNYPLEYDLLLQSFSSAKEVVVDFCALQERVYRACGTPIRCSAWLASAFGKFGGISARAYRKKTISGLSALEQLDTQLRLREKSARFFIGDRVRVFRKGGASPDAVFDELAYLLRTYSLPLFTYDFSQLRGDTKLTEFLS
;
A
#
# COMPACT_ATOMS: atom_id res chain seq x y z
N MET A 1 16.42 34.13 -6.66
CA MET A 1 15.06 34.33 -6.09
C MET A 1 15.14 35.43 -5.03
N HIS A 2 14.17 36.34 -4.94
CA HIS A 2 14.21 37.43 -3.97
C HIS A 2 13.99 36.88 -2.55
N ALA A 3 14.64 37.43 -1.52
CA ALA A 3 14.54 36.93 -0.13
C ALA A 3 13.08 36.82 0.37
N LEU A 4 12.22 37.74 -0.10
CA LEU A 4 10.80 37.75 0.21
C LEU A 4 10.04 36.55 -0.39
N GLU A 5 10.39 36.14 -1.60
CA GLU A 5 9.77 34.99 -2.28
C GLU A 5 10.13 33.69 -1.54
N GLN A 6 11.37 33.56 -1.06
CA GLN A 6 11.82 32.42 -0.25
C GLN A 6 11.06 32.33 1.08
N ALA A 7 10.89 33.46 1.76
CA ALA A 7 10.16 33.50 3.03
C ALA A 7 8.67 33.15 2.86
N VAL A 8 8.04 33.57 1.75
CA VAL A 8 6.68 33.15 1.40
C VAL A 8 6.61 31.65 1.18
N LEU A 9 7.54 31.07 0.42
CA LEU A 9 7.54 29.63 0.17
C LEU A 9 7.79 28.82 1.45
N GLY A 10 8.64 29.30 2.36
CA GLY A 10 8.84 28.69 3.67
C GLY A 10 7.56 28.59 4.50
N GLU A 11 6.67 29.58 4.41
CA GLU A 11 5.37 29.54 5.10
C GLU A 11 4.44 28.47 4.54
N PHE A 12 4.39 28.33 3.22
CA PHE A 12 3.61 27.27 2.59
C PHE A 12 4.23 25.88 2.78
N GLN A 13 5.55 25.74 2.89
CA GLN A 13 6.19 24.47 3.22
C GLN A 13 5.86 24.00 4.65
N ARG A 14 5.73 24.93 5.59
CA ARG A 14 5.29 24.62 6.96
C ARG A 14 3.82 24.23 7.02
N ARG A 15 2.99 24.78 6.13
CA ARG A 15 1.53 24.63 6.12
C ARG A 15 1.01 24.32 4.69
N PRO A 16 1.35 23.15 4.12
CA PRO A 16 1.18 22.88 2.69
C PRO A 16 -0.28 22.79 2.24
N SER A 17 -1.20 22.40 3.12
CA SER A 17 -2.63 22.26 2.80
C SER A 17 -3.46 23.52 3.13
N GLU A 18 -2.86 24.56 3.70
CA GLU A 18 -3.59 25.78 4.10
C GLU A 18 -3.69 26.81 2.95
N LYS A 19 -4.81 27.52 2.91
CA LYS A 19 -5.00 28.68 2.04
C LYS A 19 -4.71 29.94 2.84
N LEU A 20 -3.70 30.70 2.44
CA LEU A 20 -3.24 31.89 3.16
C LEU A 20 -3.60 33.17 2.40
N SER A 21 -4.13 34.16 3.12
CA SER A 21 -4.42 35.50 2.60
C SER A 21 -3.15 36.35 2.50
N THR A 22 -3.23 37.45 1.77
CA THR A 22 -2.14 38.43 1.71
C THR A 22 -1.80 39.00 3.10
N THR A 23 -2.81 39.30 3.92
CA THR A 23 -2.65 39.82 5.29
C THR A 23 -1.93 38.83 6.18
N GLU A 24 -2.32 37.55 6.14
CA GLU A 24 -1.67 36.49 6.93
C GLU A 24 -0.20 36.33 6.53
N LEU A 25 0.11 36.42 5.24
CA LEU A 25 1.48 36.33 4.74
C LEU A 25 2.31 37.60 5.05
N VAL A 26 1.72 38.80 5.04
CA VAL A 26 2.43 40.03 5.46
C VAL A 26 2.85 39.92 6.92
N ARG A 27 1.97 39.42 7.79
CA ARG A 27 2.27 39.20 9.22
C ARG A 27 3.40 38.19 9.42
N ALA A 28 3.39 37.10 8.66
CA ALA A 28 4.38 36.04 8.80
C ALA A 28 5.75 36.43 8.21
N VAL A 29 5.78 37.13 7.07
CA VAL A 29 7.00 37.36 6.28
C VAL A 29 7.61 38.75 6.51
N LEU A 30 6.80 39.73 6.94
CA LEU A 30 7.23 41.12 7.20
C LEU A 30 6.77 41.62 8.59
N PRO A 31 7.07 40.89 9.68
CA PRO A 31 6.52 41.18 11.01
C PRO A 31 6.90 42.59 11.53
N GLN A 32 8.14 43.03 11.30
CA GLN A 32 8.59 44.35 11.75
C GLN A 32 7.88 45.51 11.03
N GLY A 33 7.55 45.33 9.75
CA GLY A 33 6.82 46.34 8.98
C GLY A 33 5.36 46.43 9.40
N GLU A 34 4.72 45.28 9.62
CA GLU A 34 3.34 45.20 10.10
C GLU A 34 3.21 45.80 11.51
N GLU A 35 4.16 45.53 12.40
CA GLU A 35 4.17 46.09 13.76
C GLU A 35 4.30 47.62 13.73
N LYS A 36 5.17 48.16 12.87
CA LYS A 36 5.29 49.61 12.67
C LYS A 36 4.01 50.22 12.11
N ALA A 37 3.36 49.56 11.14
CA ALA A 37 2.08 50.02 10.61
C ALA A 37 1.00 50.02 11.70
N ARG A 38 0.99 49.00 12.57
CA ARG A 38 0.07 48.88 13.70
C ARG A 38 0.26 49.98 14.74
N GLN A 39 1.51 50.28 15.13
CA GLN A 39 1.82 51.37 16.06
C GLN A 39 1.29 52.73 15.58
N PHE A 40 1.35 52.99 14.27
CA PHE A 40 0.76 54.20 13.69
C PHE A 40 -0.77 54.18 13.65
N LEU A 41 -1.38 53.02 13.44
CA LEU A 41 -2.84 52.85 13.41
C LEU A 41 -3.47 52.96 14.81
N ASP A 42 -2.75 52.53 15.84
CA ASP A 42 -3.20 52.57 17.23
C ASP A 42 -2.98 53.95 17.89
N SER A 43 -2.33 54.88 17.18
CA SER A 43 -2.18 56.28 17.60
C SER A 43 -3.51 57.03 17.61
N MET A 44 -3.68 57.97 18.54
CA MET A 44 -4.82 58.89 18.56
C MET A 44 -4.67 60.08 17.61
N ASP A 45 -3.49 60.27 16.98
CA ASP A 45 -3.26 61.31 15.98
C ASP A 45 -3.80 60.88 14.59
N PRO A 46 -4.80 61.57 14.02
CA PRO A 46 -5.36 61.26 12.70
C PRO A 46 -4.32 61.27 11.57
N LYS A 47 -3.23 62.03 11.70
CA LYS A 47 -2.14 62.06 10.72
C LYS A 47 -1.32 60.77 10.78
N GLN A 48 -0.98 60.31 11.98
CA GLN A 48 -0.29 59.03 12.18
C GLN A 48 -1.15 57.85 11.74
N GLN A 49 -2.46 57.86 11.99
CA GLN A 49 -3.37 56.82 11.48
C GLN A 49 -3.37 56.75 9.95
N ARG A 50 -3.36 57.90 9.26
CA ARG A 50 -3.24 57.94 7.78
C ARG A 50 -1.91 57.38 7.29
N ASP A 51 -0.82 57.68 8.00
CA ASP A 51 0.50 57.15 7.66
C ASP A 51 0.59 55.63 7.92
N GLY A 52 -0.06 55.13 8.96
CA GLY A 52 -0.21 53.68 9.23
C GLY A 52 -0.99 52.95 8.12
N LEU A 53 -2.10 53.53 7.64
CA LEU A 53 -2.85 52.97 6.50
C LEU A 53 -2.01 52.95 5.21
N ARG A 54 -1.22 54.00 4.96
CA ARG A 54 -0.32 54.07 3.80
C ARG A 54 0.78 53.01 3.89
N GLU A 55 1.37 52.83 5.07
CA GLU A 55 2.43 51.84 5.29
C GLU A 55 1.89 50.41 5.13
N LYS A 56 0.72 50.11 5.70
CA LYS A 56 0.03 48.84 5.50
C LYS A 56 -0.23 48.55 4.01
N ALA A 57 -0.77 49.54 3.28
CA ALA A 57 -1.00 49.40 1.85
C ALA A 57 0.30 49.24 1.03
N ARG A 58 1.41 49.81 1.49
CA ARG A 58 2.74 49.65 0.89
C ARG A 58 3.25 48.22 1.07
N LEU A 59 3.15 47.66 2.27
CA LEU A 59 3.58 46.29 2.58
C LEU A 59 2.76 45.26 1.80
N HIS A 60 1.44 45.43 1.74
CA HIS A 60 0.56 44.57 0.95
C HIS A 60 0.89 44.61 -0.55
N ARG A 61 1.11 45.80 -1.13
CA ARG A 61 1.49 45.92 -2.55
C ARG A 61 2.85 45.28 -2.82
N LYS A 62 3.82 45.47 -1.92
CA LYS A 62 5.15 44.86 -2.01
C LYS A 62 5.04 43.33 -2.01
N LEU A 63 4.28 42.75 -1.09
CA LEU A 63 4.13 41.30 -1.02
C LEU A 63 3.33 40.74 -2.20
N LEU A 64 2.24 41.41 -2.60
CA LEU A 64 1.43 41.01 -3.76
C LEU A 64 2.22 40.95 -5.06
N TYR A 65 3.18 41.85 -5.27
CA TYR A 65 4.08 41.79 -6.41
C TYR A 65 4.82 40.45 -6.48
N HIS A 66 5.39 39.99 -5.36
CA HIS A 66 6.10 38.71 -5.29
C HIS A 66 5.16 37.51 -5.34
N LEU A 67 3.96 37.60 -4.73
CA LEU A 67 2.96 36.55 -4.81
C LEU A 67 2.45 36.35 -6.23
N ASN A 68 2.13 37.43 -6.95
CA ASN A 68 1.72 37.33 -8.35
C ASN A 68 2.85 36.75 -9.20
N LYS A 69 4.10 37.16 -8.98
CA LYS A 69 5.24 36.57 -9.69
C LYS A 69 5.38 35.06 -9.43
N LEU A 70 5.13 34.59 -8.20
CA LEU A 70 5.10 33.15 -7.86
C LEU A 70 3.90 32.42 -8.49
N VAL A 71 2.77 33.11 -8.68
CA VAL A 71 1.61 32.59 -9.43
C VAL A 71 1.92 32.50 -10.92
N ASP A 72 2.57 33.52 -11.50
CA ASP A 72 2.93 33.57 -12.92
C ASP A 72 3.88 32.45 -13.31
N VAL A 73 4.79 32.05 -12.41
CA VAL A 73 5.68 30.88 -12.60
C VAL A 73 5.06 29.55 -12.16
N GLY A 74 3.77 29.54 -11.82
CA GLY A 74 3.00 28.33 -11.50
C GLY A 74 3.35 27.66 -10.16
N VAL A 75 3.97 28.38 -9.24
CA VAL A 75 4.32 27.85 -7.90
C VAL A 75 3.17 28.02 -6.91
N LEU A 76 2.44 29.15 -7.00
CA LEU A 76 1.23 29.40 -6.22
C LEU A 76 0.00 29.45 -7.13
N ALA A 77 -1.17 29.15 -6.58
CA ALA A 77 -2.47 29.34 -7.22
C ALA A 77 -3.34 30.29 -6.39
N VAL A 78 -4.11 31.14 -7.08
CA VAL A 78 -5.16 31.94 -6.44
C VAL A 78 -6.38 31.04 -6.28
N THR A 79 -6.71 30.66 -5.05
CA THR A 79 -7.77 29.66 -4.75
C THR A 79 -9.12 30.26 -4.36
N GLY A 80 -9.19 31.59 -4.25
CA GLY A 80 -10.42 32.30 -3.92
C GLY A 80 -10.15 33.70 -3.39
N PHE A 81 -11.21 34.32 -2.88
CA PHE A 81 -11.17 35.66 -2.28
C PHE A 81 -11.83 35.64 -0.90
N ARG A 82 -11.30 36.45 0.04
CA ARG A 82 -11.83 36.61 1.40
C ARG A 82 -12.21 38.08 1.65
N GLY A 83 -13.35 38.32 2.29
CA GLY A 83 -13.79 39.67 2.69
C GLY A 83 -13.88 40.66 1.52
N ARG A 84 -13.22 41.82 1.64
CA ARG A 84 -13.21 42.92 0.66
C ARG A 84 -12.33 42.61 -0.59
N GLY A 85 -12.49 41.42 -1.18
CA GLY A 85 -11.76 41.02 -2.40
C GLY A 85 -10.29 40.67 -2.19
N GLU A 86 -9.90 40.25 -0.98
CA GLU A 86 -8.52 39.85 -0.70
C GLU A 86 -8.21 38.47 -1.29
N LYS A 87 -7.16 38.36 -2.11
CA LYS A 87 -6.75 37.09 -2.72
C LYS A 87 -6.26 36.09 -1.67
N MET A 88 -6.70 34.84 -1.81
CA MET A 88 -6.20 33.68 -1.08
C MET A 88 -5.28 32.87 -1.99
N PHE A 89 -4.15 32.42 -1.45
CA PHE A 89 -3.13 31.67 -2.17
C PHE A 89 -2.94 30.28 -1.56
N SER A 90 -2.68 29.28 -2.40
CA SER A 90 -2.18 27.96 -2.00
C SER A 90 -1.00 27.56 -2.87
N LEU A 91 -0.25 26.53 -2.48
CA LEU A 91 0.67 25.87 -3.40
C LEU A 91 -0.11 25.30 -4.59
N ALA A 92 0.40 25.55 -5.79
CA ALA A 92 -0.12 24.98 -7.04
C ALA A 92 0.57 23.66 -7.43
N VAL A 93 1.56 23.24 -6.63
CA VAL A 93 2.44 22.11 -6.89
C VAL A 93 2.50 21.19 -5.68
N ASP A 94 2.15 19.93 -5.91
CA ASP A 94 2.35 18.83 -4.97
C ASP A 94 3.80 18.33 -5.08
N GLY A 95 4.66 18.73 -4.13
CA GLY A 95 6.06 18.27 -4.08
C GLY A 95 7.02 19.18 -3.29
N ASN A 96 8.21 18.66 -3.00
CA ASN A 96 9.29 19.43 -2.37
C ASN A 96 9.91 20.42 -3.37
N ILE A 97 9.89 21.71 -3.03
CA ILE A 97 10.54 22.76 -3.80
C ILE A 97 12.01 22.84 -3.38
N GLU A 98 12.94 22.45 -4.26
CA GLU A 98 14.37 22.63 -4.04
C GLU A 98 14.86 23.88 -4.78
N ILE A 99 15.43 24.84 -4.03
CA ILE A 99 15.96 26.09 -4.59
C ILE A 99 17.47 25.95 -4.75
N ILE A 100 17.94 25.81 -5.99
CA ILE A 100 19.37 25.65 -6.29
C ILE A 100 19.93 26.97 -6.83
N GLY A 101 20.79 27.64 -6.05
CA GLY A 101 21.66 28.72 -6.51
C GLY A 101 21.06 30.14 -6.55
N LYS A 102 21.93 31.14 -6.79
CA LYS A 102 21.59 32.58 -6.88
C LYS A 102 20.79 32.94 -8.13
N GLU A 103 20.84 32.12 -9.17
CA GLU A 103 20.08 32.31 -10.41
C GLU A 103 18.88 31.37 -10.49
N THR A 104 17.74 31.98 -10.81
CA THR A 104 16.34 31.56 -10.77
C THR A 104 16.00 30.20 -11.39
N THR A 105 16.51 29.10 -10.84
CA THR A 105 16.11 27.75 -11.25
C THR A 105 15.33 27.10 -10.12
N ILE A 106 13.99 27.20 -10.18
CA ILE A 106 13.10 26.46 -9.28
C ILE A 106 13.00 25.03 -9.83
N ARG A 107 13.68 24.07 -9.20
CA ARG A 107 13.42 22.65 -9.50
C ARG A 107 12.19 22.24 -8.72
N ILE A 108 11.05 22.36 -9.39
CA ILE A 108 9.82 21.71 -8.96
C ILE A 108 10.03 20.23 -9.24
N HIS A 109 10.31 19.46 -8.19
CA HIS A 109 10.15 18.01 -8.26
C HIS A 109 8.65 17.72 -8.29
N LYS A 110 8.03 17.92 -9.45
CA LYS A 110 6.80 17.18 -9.73
C LYS A 110 7.21 15.72 -9.58
N PRO A 111 6.54 14.88 -8.77
CA PRO A 111 6.53 13.48 -9.13
C PRO A 111 6.11 13.50 -10.59
N GLU A 112 6.95 12.98 -11.48
CA GLU A 112 6.49 12.75 -12.83
C GLU A 112 5.24 11.87 -12.62
N HIS A 113 4.06 12.46 -12.80
CA HIS A 113 2.93 11.71 -13.29
C HIS A 113 3.39 11.29 -14.67
N ILE A 114 4.16 10.22 -14.67
CA ILE A 114 4.42 9.39 -15.82
C ILE A 114 3.05 8.75 -16.09
N HIS A 115 2.10 9.55 -16.58
CA HIS A 115 1.38 9.14 -17.77
C HIS A 115 2.45 9.11 -18.84
N THR A 116 3.24 8.02 -18.94
CA THR A 116 3.85 7.78 -20.24
C THR A 116 2.66 7.36 -21.11
N PRO A 117 2.22 8.16 -22.08
CA PRO A 117 1.74 7.53 -23.30
C PRO A 117 2.91 6.66 -23.76
N ILE A 118 2.79 5.35 -23.57
CA ILE A 118 3.74 4.41 -24.15
C ILE A 118 3.41 4.43 -25.65
N ASP A 119 4.19 5.20 -26.41
CA ASP A 119 4.21 5.23 -27.87
C ASP A 119 2.86 5.39 -28.57
N GLY A 120 2.22 6.57 -28.48
CA GLY A 120 1.18 6.99 -29.45
C GLY A 120 0.01 6.02 -29.68
N ARG A 121 -0.15 5.00 -28.83
CA ARG A 121 -1.16 3.96 -28.87
C ARG A 121 -2.05 4.17 -27.65
N LYS A 122 -3.36 4.00 -27.88
CA LYS A 122 -4.49 4.26 -26.97
C LYS A 122 -4.11 4.16 -25.49
N GLU A 123 -4.56 5.14 -24.71
CA GLU A 123 -4.36 5.26 -23.27
C GLU A 123 -4.79 4.00 -22.51
N PHE A 124 -3.89 3.04 -22.34
CA PHE A 124 -4.09 1.99 -21.35
C PHE A 124 -3.92 2.62 -19.97
N ARG A 125 -4.99 2.61 -19.17
CA ARG A 125 -4.96 3.16 -17.80
C ARG A 125 -4.18 2.24 -16.88
N ILE A 126 -2.88 2.49 -16.87
CA ILE A 126 -1.91 1.91 -15.95
C ILE A 126 -1.98 2.70 -14.65
N TYR A 127 -2.48 2.08 -13.58
CA TYR A 127 -2.62 2.74 -12.28
C TYR A 127 -1.35 2.56 -11.44
N ARG A 128 -0.93 3.65 -10.78
CA ARG A 128 0.28 3.74 -9.95
C ARG A 128 -0.05 4.47 -8.66
N ARG A 129 0.69 4.17 -7.59
CA ARG A 129 0.60 4.85 -6.29
C ARG A 129 1.68 5.94 -6.18
N GLU A 130 1.36 7.07 -5.53
CA GLU A 130 2.04 8.36 -5.69
C GLU A 130 3.56 8.42 -5.34
N ASP A 131 4.13 7.42 -4.63
CA ASP A 131 5.55 7.44 -4.21
C ASP A 131 6.38 6.20 -4.61
N TRP A 132 5.95 5.44 -5.62
CA TRP A 132 6.61 4.16 -5.99
C TRP A 132 8.08 4.28 -6.44
N LEU A 133 8.52 5.46 -6.89
CA LEU A 133 9.92 5.75 -7.23
C LEU A 133 10.82 5.92 -5.99
N ARG A 134 10.24 6.10 -4.80
CA ARG A 134 10.97 6.39 -3.55
C ARG A 134 10.74 5.35 -2.46
N THR A 135 9.81 4.41 -2.65
CA THR A 135 9.39 3.41 -1.66
C THR A 135 9.28 2.02 -2.28
N VAL A 136 9.44 0.95 -1.52
CA VAL A 136 9.11 -0.43 -1.95
C VAL A 136 7.68 -0.76 -1.56
N ASN A 137 7.02 -1.67 -2.27
CA ASN A 137 5.65 -2.05 -1.90
C ASN A 137 5.59 -2.97 -0.69
N THR A 138 6.50 -3.94 -0.63
CA THR A 138 6.41 -5.00 0.37
C THR A 138 7.74 -5.41 0.95
N ILE A 139 7.81 -5.47 2.27
CA ILE A 139 8.95 -5.95 3.05
C ILE A 139 8.48 -7.10 3.95
N PHE A 140 9.24 -8.18 3.99
CA PHE A 140 9.11 -9.23 4.99
C PHE A 140 10.25 -9.10 6.00
N ILE A 141 9.93 -9.13 7.28
CA ILE A 141 10.86 -9.03 8.41
C ILE A 141 10.84 -10.34 9.20
N GLU A 142 12.01 -10.82 9.60
CA GLU A 142 12.16 -12.03 10.40
C GLU A 142 11.89 -11.73 11.88
N GLY A 143 10.77 -12.20 12.41
CA GLY A 143 10.40 -12.02 13.82
C GLY A 143 11.40 -12.66 14.79
N GLU A 144 12.07 -13.74 14.38
CA GLU A 144 13.12 -14.41 15.17
C GLU A 144 14.35 -13.53 15.51
N ARG A 145 14.46 -12.33 14.90
CA ARG A 145 15.53 -11.37 15.17
C ARG A 145 15.29 -10.46 16.35
N PHE A 146 14.09 -10.49 16.90
CA PHE A 146 13.65 -9.60 17.95
C PHE A 146 13.34 -10.40 19.19
N THR A 147 13.58 -9.80 20.34
CA THR A 147 13.34 -10.43 21.64
C THR A 147 11.92 -10.23 22.14
N SER A 148 11.22 -9.21 21.61
CA SER A 148 9.92 -8.76 22.09
C SER A 148 9.12 -8.10 20.95
N LEU A 149 7.79 -8.09 21.06
CA LEU A 149 6.93 -7.39 20.11
C LEU A 149 7.14 -5.88 20.16
N THR A 150 7.49 -5.34 21.34
CA THR A 150 7.80 -3.92 21.55
C THR A 150 9.03 -3.50 20.73
N GLU A 151 10.13 -4.24 20.83
CA GLU A 151 11.35 -4.00 20.05
C GLU A 151 11.08 -4.09 18.54
N LEU A 152 10.36 -5.15 18.13
CA LEU A 152 9.94 -5.33 16.75
C LEU A 152 9.12 -4.12 16.27
N SER A 153 8.13 -3.66 17.05
CA SER A 153 7.24 -2.56 16.64
C SER A 153 8.00 -1.26 16.41
N ALA A 154 8.97 -0.92 17.26
CA ALA A 154 9.82 0.25 17.09
C ALA A 154 10.63 0.16 15.78
N ARG A 155 11.07 -1.05 15.42
CA ARG A 155 11.73 -1.32 14.14
C ARG A 155 10.80 -1.14 12.95
N LEU A 156 9.56 -1.66 13.04
CA LEU A 156 8.57 -1.56 11.96
C LEU A 156 8.22 -0.10 11.65
N VAL A 157 8.05 0.73 12.69
CA VAL A 157 7.73 2.15 12.54
C VAL A 157 8.80 2.90 11.74
N GLN A 158 10.08 2.59 11.98
CA GLN A 158 11.18 3.20 11.24
C GLN A 158 11.23 2.78 9.75
N LEU A 159 10.62 1.65 9.38
CA LEU A 159 10.57 1.17 8.01
C LEU A 159 9.39 1.75 7.21
N PHE A 160 8.34 2.26 7.85
CA PHE A 160 7.17 2.79 7.14
C PHE A 160 7.48 3.88 6.09
N PRO A 161 8.44 4.81 6.29
CA PRO A 161 8.82 5.77 5.26
C PRO A 161 9.36 5.14 3.97
N THR A 162 9.88 3.91 4.05
CA THR A 162 10.39 3.17 2.89
C THR A 162 9.31 2.34 2.20
N LEU A 163 8.10 2.27 2.77
CA LEU A 163 7.07 1.32 2.41
C LEU A 163 5.83 1.99 1.80
N ASN A 164 5.35 1.40 0.72
CA ASN A 164 4.18 1.88 0.01
C ASN A 164 2.90 1.09 0.32
N ASP A 165 2.97 -0.21 0.61
CA ASP A 165 1.75 -1.02 0.78
C ASP A 165 1.74 -1.87 2.05
N THR A 166 2.59 -2.89 2.16
CA THR A 166 2.47 -3.85 3.28
C THR A 166 3.78 -4.37 3.82
N LEU A 167 3.86 -4.50 5.14
CA LEU A 167 4.96 -5.12 5.84
C LEU A 167 4.44 -6.41 6.48
N ALA A 168 5.20 -7.50 6.34
CA ALA A 168 4.89 -8.75 7.04
C ALA A 168 5.98 -9.10 8.06
N VAL A 169 5.56 -9.62 9.20
CA VAL A 169 6.43 -10.21 10.21
C VAL A 169 6.33 -11.72 10.07
N LEU A 170 7.42 -12.35 9.66
CA LEU A 170 7.57 -13.79 9.57
C LEU A 170 7.82 -14.36 10.96
N ARG A 171 7.32 -15.57 11.22
CA ARG A 171 7.56 -16.29 12.48
C ARG A 171 7.26 -15.45 13.73
N SER A 172 6.10 -14.80 13.69
CA SER A 172 5.64 -13.90 14.74
C SER A 172 5.49 -14.60 16.10
N GLU A 173 5.41 -15.95 16.11
CA GLU A 173 5.43 -16.74 17.33
C GLU A 173 6.68 -16.53 18.21
N ASN A 174 7.81 -16.09 17.65
CA ASN A 174 9.05 -15.93 18.41
C ASN A 174 9.14 -14.64 19.23
N VAL A 175 8.29 -13.65 18.95
CA VAL A 175 8.30 -12.36 19.67
C VAL A 175 7.26 -12.28 20.79
N LEU A 176 6.50 -13.35 21.01
CA LEU A 176 5.46 -13.41 22.05
C LEU A 176 6.03 -13.96 23.37
N ILE A 177 6.36 -13.06 24.30
CA ILE A 177 7.06 -13.40 25.55
C ILE A 177 6.15 -13.48 26.79
N GLY A 178 4.88 -13.07 26.71
CA GLY A 178 3.88 -13.26 27.77
C GLY A 178 3.55 -12.02 28.61
N ASP A 179 4.57 -11.23 28.99
CA ASP A 179 4.43 -10.05 29.87
C ASP A 179 4.36 -8.70 29.12
N GLU A 180 3.98 -8.72 27.84
CA GLU A 180 3.89 -7.50 27.02
C GLU A 180 2.50 -6.89 27.00
N ASP A 181 2.44 -5.56 26.93
CA ASP A 181 1.21 -4.82 26.60
C ASP A 181 0.95 -4.88 25.09
N TYR A 182 0.36 -6.00 24.65
CA TYR A 182 -0.01 -6.20 23.25
C TYR A 182 -0.97 -5.11 22.75
N ALA A 183 -1.85 -4.60 23.60
CA ALA A 183 -2.82 -3.58 23.22
C ALA A 183 -2.12 -2.26 22.85
N GLN A 184 -1.15 -1.84 23.65
CA GLN A 184 -0.33 -0.65 23.37
C GLN A 184 0.45 -0.80 22.06
N VAL A 185 1.10 -1.96 21.85
CA VAL A 185 1.90 -2.19 20.64
C VAL A 185 1.03 -2.25 19.38
N LEU A 186 -0.10 -2.94 19.43
CA LEU A 186 -1.04 -3.00 18.30
C LEU A 186 -1.63 -1.62 17.99
N SER A 187 -1.96 -0.84 19.01
CA SER A 187 -2.47 0.53 18.84
C SER A 187 -1.43 1.47 18.22
N LEU A 188 -0.16 1.35 18.63
CA LEU A 188 0.95 2.08 18.01
C LEU A 188 1.06 1.73 16.53
N LEU A 189 1.13 0.44 16.20
CA LEU A 189 1.27 0.00 14.81
C LEU A 189 0.09 0.41 13.93
N GLU A 190 -1.14 0.33 14.44
CA GLU A 190 -2.33 0.76 13.70
C GLU A 190 -2.28 2.26 13.37
N ARG A 191 -1.82 3.09 14.32
CA ARG A 191 -1.68 4.54 14.14
C ARG A 191 -0.58 4.88 13.14
N GLU A 192 0.62 4.34 13.33
CA GLU A 192 1.80 4.68 12.53
C GLU A 192 1.77 4.06 11.12
N ALA A 193 1.01 2.98 10.91
CA ALA A 193 0.87 2.39 9.59
C ALA A 193 0.08 3.32 8.63
N GLU A 194 -0.78 4.21 9.15
CA GLU A 194 -1.67 5.11 8.41
C GLU A 194 -2.59 4.37 7.43
N TYR A 195 -2.10 4.13 6.21
CA TYR A 195 -2.78 3.37 5.15
C TYR A 195 -2.09 2.04 4.83
N ARG A 196 -0.86 1.83 5.31
CA ARG A 196 -0.07 0.62 5.06
C ARG A 196 -0.64 -0.53 5.87
N ARG A 197 -0.36 -1.77 5.46
CA ARG A 197 -0.78 -2.97 6.20
C ARG A 197 0.37 -3.64 6.91
N VAL A 198 0.18 -3.99 8.18
CA VAL A 198 1.09 -4.85 8.93
C VAL A 198 0.48 -6.25 9.03
N SER A 199 1.21 -7.29 8.65
CA SER A 199 0.73 -8.67 8.71
C SER A 199 1.61 -9.51 9.63
N PHE A 200 1.03 -10.04 10.71
CA PHE A 200 1.72 -11.01 11.56
C PHE A 200 1.45 -12.43 11.06
N ILE A 201 2.51 -13.17 10.72
CA ILE A 201 2.44 -14.55 10.25
C ILE A 201 2.91 -15.48 11.38
N PHE A 202 1.97 -16.24 11.93
CA PHE A 202 2.21 -17.24 12.96
C PHE A 202 2.28 -18.63 12.34
N ARG A 203 3.27 -19.43 12.73
CA ARG A 203 3.27 -20.88 12.48
C ARG A 203 2.68 -21.58 13.69
N ILE A 204 1.45 -22.09 13.55
CA ILE A 204 0.71 -22.65 14.68
C ILE A 204 1.46 -23.83 15.33
N ALA A 205 2.08 -24.68 14.52
CA ALA A 205 2.90 -25.79 14.98
C ALA A 205 4.17 -25.38 15.75
N GLU A 206 4.62 -24.14 15.64
CA GLU A 206 5.84 -23.63 16.30
C GLU A 206 5.53 -22.72 17.50
N LEU A 207 4.26 -22.61 17.92
CA LEU A 207 3.88 -21.82 19.08
C LEU A 207 4.47 -22.40 20.37
N LYS A 208 5.40 -21.68 20.99
CA LYS A 208 6.02 -22.05 22.28
C LYS A 208 5.21 -21.58 23.48
N ASN A 209 4.59 -20.41 23.38
CA ASN A 209 3.81 -19.80 24.45
C ASN A 209 2.35 -19.61 24.00
N ILE A 210 1.52 -20.62 24.27
CA ILE A 210 0.11 -20.63 23.86
C ILE A 210 -0.68 -19.51 24.55
N ASP A 211 -0.42 -19.26 25.83
CA ASP A 211 -1.19 -18.28 26.60
C ASP A 211 -0.86 -16.85 26.14
N ALA A 212 0.42 -16.55 25.86
CA ALA A 212 0.82 -15.29 25.24
C ALA A 212 0.15 -15.08 23.87
N PHE A 213 0.06 -16.13 23.05
CA PHE A 213 -0.62 -16.07 21.76
C PHE A 213 -2.13 -15.85 21.87
N VAL A 214 -2.79 -16.49 22.84
CA VAL A 214 -4.21 -16.26 23.11
C VAL A 214 -4.44 -14.85 23.64
N ALA A 215 -3.56 -14.34 24.51
CA ALA A 215 -3.61 -12.95 24.98
C ALA A 215 -3.45 -11.96 23.81
N PHE A 216 -2.46 -12.16 22.94
CA PHE A 216 -2.29 -11.36 21.73
C PHE A 216 -3.55 -11.39 20.84
N CYS A 217 -4.13 -12.57 20.60
CA CYS A 217 -5.35 -12.70 19.80
C CYS A 217 -6.55 -12.00 20.46
N THR A 218 -6.62 -12.02 21.79
CA THR A 218 -7.68 -11.35 22.57
C THR A 218 -7.59 -9.84 22.37
N GLU A 219 -6.41 -9.26 22.56
CA GLU A 219 -6.20 -7.82 22.35
C GLU A 219 -6.43 -7.40 20.89
N TYR A 220 -5.91 -8.17 19.93
CA TYR A 220 -6.15 -7.94 18.51
C TYR A 220 -7.66 -7.95 18.17
N CYS A 221 -8.41 -8.92 18.67
CA CYS A 221 -9.86 -9.00 18.43
C CYS A 221 -10.65 -7.92 19.17
N SER A 222 -10.17 -7.47 20.33
CA SER A 222 -10.75 -6.37 21.10
C SER A 222 -10.59 -5.04 20.37
N LEU A 223 -9.37 -4.74 19.89
CA LEU A 223 -9.03 -3.50 19.18
C LEU A 223 -9.64 -3.42 17.77
N ARG A 224 -9.83 -4.57 17.11
CA ARG A 224 -10.33 -4.68 15.72
C ARG A 224 -9.57 -3.77 14.73
N PRO A 225 -8.22 -3.87 14.69
CA PRO A 225 -7.42 -3.02 13.82
C PRO A 225 -7.80 -3.18 12.34
N GLN A 226 -7.74 -2.09 11.58
CA GLN A 226 -8.09 -2.09 10.15
C GLN A 226 -6.87 -2.37 9.26
N ASN A 227 -5.69 -1.99 9.74
CA ASN A 227 -4.42 -2.07 9.03
C ASN A 227 -3.54 -3.23 9.49
N ILE A 228 -3.87 -3.88 10.60
CA ILE A 228 -3.19 -5.09 11.06
C ILE A 228 -3.98 -6.32 10.63
N ASP A 229 -3.32 -7.27 9.96
CA ASP A 229 -3.86 -8.58 9.62
C ASP A 229 -3.07 -9.67 10.37
N VAL A 230 -3.76 -10.70 10.85
CA VAL A 230 -3.15 -11.88 11.46
C VAL A 230 -3.34 -13.09 10.54
N ILE A 231 -2.28 -13.84 10.30
CA ILE A 231 -2.23 -14.99 9.38
C ILE A 231 -1.73 -16.23 10.10
N PHE A 232 -2.55 -17.28 10.15
CA PHE A 232 -2.19 -18.58 10.70
C PHE A 232 -1.69 -19.48 9.57
N SER A 233 -0.41 -19.81 9.60
CA SER A 233 0.20 -20.78 8.70
C SER A 233 0.07 -22.17 9.29
N VAL A 234 -0.60 -23.06 8.56
CA VAL A 234 -0.94 -24.42 9.01
C VAL A 234 -0.75 -25.42 7.88
N GLN A 235 -0.32 -26.63 8.22
CA GLN A 235 -0.49 -27.79 7.35
C GLN A 235 -1.90 -28.36 7.52
N THR A 236 -2.39 -29.03 6.48
CA THR A 236 -3.71 -29.68 6.51
C THR A 236 -3.83 -30.73 7.61
N THR A 237 -2.74 -31.45 7.93
CA THR A 237 -2.68 -32.43 9.02
C THR A 237 -2.64 -31.77 10.39
N GLU A 238 -1.83 -30.73 10.55
CA GLU A 238 -1.68 -29.94 11.79
C GLU A 238 -2.98 -29.26 12.23
N TRP A 239 -3.87 -28.90 11.29
CA TRP A 239 -5.14 -28.24 11.63
C TRP A 239 -5.98 -29.04 12.63
N GLN A 240 -6.00 -30.37 12.48
CA GLN A 240 -6.74 -31.26 13.39
C GLN A 240 -6.05 -31.39 14.76
N GLU A 241 -4.71 -31.43 14.77
CA GLU A 241 -3.90 -31.57 15.97
C GLU A 241 -4.04 -30.34 16.89
N HIS A 242 -4.25 -29.16 16.32
CA HIS A 242 -4.40 -27.91 17.07
C HIS A 242 -5.85 -27.53 17.41
N ARG A 243 -6.78 -28.49 17.40
CA ARG A 243 -8.20 -28.22 17.67
C ARG A 243 -8.45 -27.50 19.00
N GLU A 244 -7.77 -27.90 20.08
CA GLU A 244 -7.95 -27.28 21.40
C GLU A 244 -7.48 -25.82 21.45
N LEU A 245 -6.35 -25.51 20.81
CA LEU A 245 -5.90 -24.13 20.64
C LEU A 245 -6.94 -23.32 19.84
N LEU A 246 -7.39 -23.87 18.71
CA LEU A 246 -8.33 -23.20 17.83
C LEU A 246 -9.70 -23.00 18.48
N ARG A 247 -10.12 -23.90 19.39
CA ARG A 247 -11.31 -23.71 20.23
C ARG A 247 -11.21 -22.50 21.16
N ARG A 248 -10.00 -22.13 21.61
CA ARG A 248 -9.77 -20.90 22.38
C ARG A 248 -9.77 -19.65 21.50
N VAL A 249 -9.22 -19.75 20.29
CA VAL A 249 -8.97 -18.58 19.42
C VAL A 249 -10.13 -18.24 18.50
N LEU A 250 -10.77 -19.23 17.86
CA LEU A 250 -11.88 -19.00 16.93
C LEU A 250 -13.04 -18.20 17.53
N PRO A 251 -13.49 -18.44 18.79
CA PRO A 251 -14.54 -17.63 19.41
C PRO A 251 -14.20 -16.13 19.44
N LEU A 252 -12.93 -15.76 19.62
CA LEU A 252 -12.48 -14.36 19.66
C LEU A 252 -12.72 -13.68 18.31
N PHE A 253 -12.33 -14.32 17.20
CA PHE A 253 -12.53 -13.79 15.85
C PHE A 253 -14.01 -13.73 15.46
N ILE A 254 -14.78 -14.78 15.79
CA ILE A 254 -16.20 -14.86 15.47
C ILE A 254 -16.97 -13.76 16.21
N SER A 255 -16.78 -13.64 17.53
CA SER A 255 -17.50 -12.66 18.36
C SER A 255 -17.10 -11.22 18.07
N SER A 256 -15.83 -10.98 17.71
CA SER A 256 -15.35 -9.65 17.32
C SER A 256 -15.75 -9.25 15.90
N GLY A 257 -16.17 -10.19 15.05
CA GLY A 257 -16.46 -9.92 13.65
C GLY A 257 -15.19 -9.56 12.84
N VAL A 258 -14.01 -9.96 13.31
CA VAL A 258 -12.72 -9.67 12.67
C VAL A 258 -12.38 -10.75 11.64
N LYS A 259 -11.52 -10.43 10.68
CA LYS A 259 -11.08 -11.39 9.65
C LYS A 259 -10.08 -12.38 10.23
N LEU A 260 -10.23 -13.65 9.89
CA LEU A 260 -9.27 -14.71 10.15
C LEU A 260 -8.60 -15.13 8.83
N ASN A 261 -7.27 -15.06 8.75
CA ASN A 261 -6.53 -15.51 7.58
C ASN A 261 -5.82 -16.83 7.87
N ILE A 262 -6.04 -17.83 7.03
CA ILE A 262 -5.43 -19.15 7.13
C ILE A 262 -4.62 -19.43 5.85
N LYS A 263 -3.31 -19.60 6.02
CA LYS A 263 -2.40 -19.95 4.94
C LYS A 263 -2.15 -21.46 4.94
N ASN A 264 -2.43 -22.11 3.81
CA ASN A 264 -2.20 -23.53 3.62
C ASN A 264 -0.76 -23.78 3.18
N ILE A 265 0.11 -24.16 4.11
CA ILE A 265 1.54 -24.38 3.80
C ILE A 265 1.80 -25.75 3.14
N SER A 266 0.83 -26.67 3.18
CA SER A 266 0.88 -27.92 2.42
C SER A 266 0.77 -27.68 0.91
N VAL A 267 0.13 -26.58 0.51
CA VAL A 267 -0.02 -26.19 -0.90
C VAL A 267 1.08 -25.21 -1.33
N TYR A 268 1.42 -24.24 -0.47
CA TYR A 268 2.36 -23.18 -0.83
C TYR A 268 3.21 -22.73 0.36
N THR A 269 4.50 -23.07 0.30
CA THR A 269 5.42 -22.86 1.43
C THR A 269 5.86 -21.40 1.63
N PRO A 270 6.14 -20.57 0.59
CA PRO A 270 6.58 -19.19 0.81
C PRO A 270 5.53 -18.33 1.55
N PRO A 271 5.92 -17.33 2.36
CA PRO A 271 4.98 -16.49 3.08
C PRO A 271 4.10 -15.69 2.12
N LEU A 272 2.81 -15.58 2.41
CA LEU A 272 1.83 -14.93 1.54
C LEU A 272 0.98 -13.98 2.37
N VAL A 273 0.98 -12.70 2.01
CA VAL A 273 0.23 -11.65 2.70
C VAL A 273 -0.62 -10.84 1.72
N SER A 274 -1.57 -10.07 2.22
CA SER A 274 -2.47 -9.24 1.40
C SER A 274 -2.34 -7.77 1.75
N GLY A 275 -1.70 -7.01 0.86
CA GLY A 275 -1.68 -5.56 0.91
C GLY A 275 -3.02 -4.94 0.45
N GLN A 276 -3.03 -3.63 0.30
CA GLN A 276 -4.12 -2.90 -0.32
C GLN A 276 -4.21 -3.20 -1.82
N ALA A 277 -3.07 -3.36 -2.49
CA ALA A 277 -3.02 -3.62 -3.93
C ALA A 277 -3.39 -5.06 -4.29
N GLY A 278 -3.15 -6.02 -3.39
CA GLY A 278 -3.38 -7.44 -3.65
C GLY A 278 -2.46 -8.33 -2.84
N PRO A 279 -2.36 -9.63 -3.17
CA PRO A 279 -1.41 -10.53 -2.54
C PRO A 279 0.04 -10.18 -2.88
N TYR A 280 0.95 -10.52 -1.96
CA TYR A 280 2.40 -10.46 -2.08
C TYR A 280 3.04 -11.71 -1.51
N THR A 281 4.03 -12.26 -2.21
CA THR A 281 4.78 -13.44 -1.78
C THR A 281 6.09 -13.55 -2.56
N VAL A 282 6.87 -14.60 -2.33
CA VAL A 282 8.17 -14.87 -2.95
C VAL A 282 8.05 -16.16 -3.77
N MET A 283 8.70 -16.26 -4.93
CA MET A 283 8.72 -17.50 -5.72
C MET A 283 9.25 -18.66 -4.87
N PRO A 284 8.71 -19.88 -5.01
CA PRO A 284 9.20 -21.05 -4.25
C PRO A 284 10.71 -21.27 -4.36
N ARG A 285 11.29 -21.07 -5.55
CA ARG A 285 12.74 -21.14 -5.77
C ARG A 285 13.51 -20.08 -4.98
N ASP A 286 13.06 -18.84 -5.05
CA ASP A 286 13.69 -17.69 -4.38
C ASP A 286 13.55 -17.79 -2.87
N TRP A 287 12.41 -18.28 -2.39
CA TRP A 287 12.18 -18.53 -0.98
C TRP A 287 13.10 -19.63 -0.44
N LYS A 288 13.27 -20.72 -1.20
CA LYS A 288 14.23 -21.77 -0.87
C LYS A 288 15.65 -21.21 -0.80
N LEU A 289 16.06 -20.41 -1.79
CA LEU A 289 17.37 -19.78 -1.82
C LEU A 289 17.57 -18.85 -0.61
N TYR A 290 16.60 -17.99 -0.33
CA TYR A 290 16.62 -17.12 0.85
C TYR A 290 16.77 -17.93 2.13
N CYS A 291 15.99 -19.00 2.31
CA CYS A 291 16.06 -19.86 3.49
C CYS A 291 17.42 -20.56 3.64
N GLN A 292 18.12 -20.85 2.55
CA GLN A 292 19.41 -21.55 2.56
C GLN A 292 20.60 -20.60 2.74
N GLU A 293 20.56 -19.40 2.15
CA GLU A 293 21.74 -18.55 2.00
C GLU A 293 21.67 -17.24 2.79
N ALA A 294 20.46 -16.72 3.05
CA ALA A 294 20.27 -15.38 3.60
C ALA A 294 19.54 -15.38 4.94
N ARG A 295 18.69 -16.37 5.20
CA ARG A 295 17.97 -16.51 6.45
C ARG A 295 18.97 -16.82 7.58
N GLY A 296 18.79 -16.17 8.73
CA GLY A 296 19.79 -16.24 9.81
C GLY A 296 20.97 -15.27 9.65
N SER A 297 21.22 -14.69 8.48
CA SER A 297 22.16 -13.56 8.28
C SER A 297 21.50 -12.22 7.94
N ARG A 298 20.24 -12.21 7.49
CA ARG A 298 19.44 -11.00 7.19
C ARG A 298 18.31 -10.78 8.20
N ASP A 299 17.86 -9.53 8.34
CA ASP A 299 16.71 -9.18 9.19
C ASP A 299 15.39 -9.26 8.40
N GLY A 300 15.48 -9.35 7.08
CA GLY A 300 14.33 -9.46 6.20
C GLY A 300 14.69 -9.38 4.72
N LEU A 301 13.65 -9.27 3.89
CA LEU A 301 13.80 -9.07 2.45
C LEU A 301 12.72 -8.14 1.88
N VAL A 302 13.06 -7.43 0.81
CA VAL A 302 12.09 -6.77 -0.05
C VAL A 302 11.47 -7.80 -0.99
N VAL A 303 10.16 -7.91 -0.91
CA VAL A 303 9.38 -8.85 -1.72
C VAL A 303 8.98 -8.20 -3.02
N SER A 304 8.33 -7.04 -2.98
CA SER A 304 7.93 -6.32 -4.20
C SER A 304 8.42 -4.89 -4.16
N SER A 305 9.15 -4.49 -5.20
CA SER A 305 9.65 -3.13 -5.32
C SER A 305 8.63 -2.20 -5.97
N SER A 306 7.87 -2.70 -6.94
CA SER A 306 6.94 -1.93 -7.76
C SER A 306 5.72 -2.75 -8.16
N THR A 307 4.59 -2.07 -8.40
CA THR A 307 3.34 -2.71 -8.77
C THR A 307 2.53 -1.83 -9.70
N LEU A 308 1.78 -2.45 -10.59
CA LEU A 308 0.93 -1.84 -11.59
C LEU A 308 -0.33 -2.68 -11.71
N ALA A 309 -1.49 -2.07 -11.92
CA ALA A 309 -2.71 -2.84 -12.20
C ALA A 309 -3.22 -2.61 -13.64
N ILE A 310 -3.74 -3.69 -14.23
CA ILE A 310 -4.49 -3.73 -15.48
C ILE A 310 -5.94 -4.05 -15.14
N ASP A 311 -6.85 -3.23 -15.62
CA ASP A 311 -8.28 -3.50 -15.58
C ASP A 311 -8.68 -4.41 -16.74
N VAL A 312 -8.90 -5.69 -16.47
CA VAL A 312 -9.13 -6.70 -17.52
C VAL A 312 -10.51 -6.55 -18.14
N LEU A 313 -11.51 -6.10 -17.38
CA LEU A 313 -12.87 -5.86 -17.88
C LEU A 313 -12.86 -4.70 -18.86
N GLU A 314 -12.26 -3.58 -18.48
CA GLU A 314 -12.14 -2.41 -19.34
C GLU A 314 -11.36 -2.77 -20.63
N LEU A 315 -10.25 -3.52 -20.49
CA LEU A 315 -9.48 -4.00 -21.62
C LEU A 315 -10.31 -4.88 -22.57
N SER A 316 -11.11 -5.80 -22.00
CA SER A 316 -11.98 -6.68 -22.76
C SER A 316 -13.08 -5.93 -23.51
N GLN A 317 -13.65 -4.89 -22.90
CA GLN A 317 -14.65 -4.02 -23.56
C GLN A 317 -14.06 -3.29 -24.77
N GLN A 318 -12.77 -2.95 -24.71
CA GLN A 318 -12.03 -2.34 -25.81
C GLN A 318 -11.58 -3.36 -26.87
N LYS A 319 -11.83 -4.66 -26.67
CA LYS A 319 -11.37 -5.78 -27.51
C LYS A 319 -9.84 -5.84 -27.66
N GLU A 320 -9.12 -5.36 -26.66
CA GLU A 320 -7.66 -5.36 -26.67
C GLU A 320 -7.12 -6.65 -26.02
N PRO A 321 -6.10 -7.31 -26.58
CA PRO A 321 -5.57 -8.55 -26.01
C PRO A 321 -4.80 -8.32 -24.70
N LEU A 322 -5.04 -9.17 -23.69
CA LEU A 322 -4.37 -9.08 -22.38
C LEU A 322 -2.85 -9.15 -22.46
N HIS A 323 -2.30 -9.96 -23.36
CA HIS A 323 -0.85 -10.11 -23.49
C HIS A 323 -0.17 -8.81 -23.99
N VAL A 324 -0.87 -8.00 -24.79
CA VAL A 324 -0.37 -6.68 -25.24
C VAL A 324 -0.31 -5.72 -24.07
N ALA A 325 -1.39 -5.62 -23.29
CA ALA A 325 -1.42 -4.79 -22.09
C ALA A 325 -0.39 -5.25 -21.05
N ALA A 326 -0.20 -6.57 -20.91
CA ALA A 326 0.80 -7.14 -20.01
C ALA A 326 2.24 -6.77 -20.42
N ARG A 327 2.53 -6.78 -21.73
CA ARG A 327 3.82 -6.32 -22.27
C ARG A 327 4.11 -4.87 -21.89
N LEU A 328 3.15 -3.99 -22.16
CA LEU A 328 3.28 -2.56 -21.86
C LEU A 328 3.41 -2.31 -20.35
N GLY A 329 2.64 -3.06 -19.55
CA GLY A 329 2.71 -3.00 -18.09
C GLY A 329 4.08 -3.39 -17.53
N VAL A 330 4.68 -4.47 -18.03
CA VAL A 330 6.02 -4.89 -17.58
C VAL A 330 7.13 -3.95 -18.07
N GLU A 331 6.99 -3.40 -19.28
CA GLU A 331 7.90 -2.35 -19.79
C GLU A 331 7.85 -1.09 -18.92
N ALA A 332 6.66 -0.66 -18.52
CA ALA A 332 6.48 0.48 -17.62
C ALA A 332 7.12 0.22 -16.23
N LEU A 333 6.90 -0.98 -15.66
CA LEU A 333 7.51 -1.38 -14.39
C LEU A 333 9.04 -1.35 -14.49
N PHE A 334 9.59 -1.88 -15.57
CA PHE A 334 11.03 -1.88 -15.83
C PHE A 334 11.62 -0.47 -15.94
N LEU A 335 10.98 0.41 -16.72
CA LEU A 335 11.43 1.80 -16.87
C LEU A 335 11.39 2.56 -15.55
N GLY A 336 10.32 2.37 -14.76
CA GLY A 336 10.22 2.98 -13.44
C GLY A 336 11.26 2.47 -12.46
N GLU A 337 11.61 1.18 -12.51
CA GLU A 337 12.66 0.61 -11.68
C GLU A 337 14.05 1.13 -12.05
N ARG A 338 14.31 1.37 -13.34
CA ARG A 338 15.52 2.08 -13.77
C ARG A 338 15.57 3.51 -13.24
N ALA A 339 14.44 4.23 -13.28
CA ALA A 339 14.35 5.58 -12.74
C ALA A 339 14.55 5.59 -11.23
N LYS A 340 13.91 4.67 -10.51
CA LYS A 340 14.04 4.45 -9.07
C LYS A 340 15.49 4.26 -8.67
N ARG A 341 16.26 3.41 -9.34
CA ARG A 341 17.69 3.21 -9.04
C ARG A 341 18.52 4.50 -9.04
N LYS A 342 18.13 5.52 -9.80
CA LYS A 342 18.82 6.83 -9.84
C LYS A 342 18.46 7.73 -8.64
N GLY A 343 17.26 7.60 -8.07
CA GLY A 343 16.74 8.49 -7.01
C GLY A 343 16.46 7.82 -5.65
N PHE A 344 16.57 6.49 -5.55
CA PHE A 344 16.16 5.67 -4.40
C PHE A 344 17.28 5.50 -3.35
N SER A 345 18.18 6.48 -3.21
CA SER A 345 19.37 6.36 -2.37
C SER A 345 19.05 6.28 -0.87
N GLN A 346 18.11 7.10 -0.38
CA GLN A 346 17.76 7.16 1.04
C GLN A 346 17.05 5.89 1.53
N SER A 347 16.05 5.41 0.79
CA SER A 347 15.34 4.17 1.13
C SER A 347 16.23 2.94 1.02
N LEU A 348 17.13 2.86 0.02
CA LEU A 348 18.13 1.80 -0.03
C LEU A 348 19.09 1.85 1.15
N ARG A 349 19.49 3.06 1.57
CA ARG A 349 20.34 3.24 2.74
C ARG A 349 19.66 2.70 3.99
N LEU A 350 18.40 3.07 4.22
CA LEU A 350 17.60 2.53 5.34
C LEU A 350 17.49 1.01 5.24
N LEU A 351 17.11 0.44 4.08
CA LEU A 351 17.03 -1.03 3.94
C LEU A 351 18.36 -1.74 4.24
N ARG A 352 19.50 -1.14 3.86
CA ARG A 352 20.84 -1.67 4.17
C ARG A 352 21.22 -1.53 5.64
N GLU A 353 20.95 -0.39 6.25
CA GLU A 353 21.11 -0.18 7.71
C GLU A 353 20.26 -1.18 8.50
N PHE A 354 19.14 -1.60 7.92
CA PHE A 354 18.26 -2.60 8.49
C PHE A 354 18.60 -4.03 8.09
N ASN A 355 19.71 -4.25 7.38
CA ASN A 355 20.14 -5.57 6.92
C ASN A 355 19.04 -6.35 6.17
N ILE A 356 18.22 -5.64 5.39
CA ILE A 356 17.15 -6.19 4.57
C ILE A 356 17.68 -6.43 3.15
N SER A 357 17.56 -7.66 2.65
CA SER A 357 18.00 -8.00 1.29
C SER A 357 17.02 -7.47 0.24
N THR A 358 17.54 -6.90 -0.84
CA THR A 358 16.76 -6.50 -2.02
C THR A 358 16.80 -7.52 -3.15
N ASP A 359 17.56 -8.61 -2.98
CA ASP A 359 17.93 -9.52 -4.08
C ASP A 359 16.75 -10.38 -4.55
N PHE A 360 15.73 -10.51 -3.70
CA PHE A 360 14.53 -11.31 -3.92
C PHE A 360 13.34 -10.48 -4.42
N SER A 361 13.56 -9.21 -4.75
CA SER A 361 12.50 -8.30 -5.14
C SER A 361 11.97 -8.57 -6.55
N HIS A 362 10.66 -8.42 -6.73
CA HIS A 362 9.98 -8.53 -8.02
C HIS A 362 9.00 -7.38 -8.27
N TRP A 363 8.52 -7.29 -9.52
CA TRP A 363 7.49 -6.35 -9.94
C TRP A 363 6.15 -7.08 -10.03
N ALA A 364 5.11 -6.53 -9.40
CA ALA A 364 3.79 -7.14 -9.40
C ALA A 364 2.90 -6.49 -10.47
N LEU A 365 2.68 -7.19 -11.57
CA LEU A 365 1.69 -6.83 -12.57
C LEU A 365 0.34 -7.43 -12.18
N ARG A 366 -0.58 -6.58 -11.75
CA ARG A 366 -1.84 -6.98 -11.13
C ARG A 366 -2.97 -7.00 -12.13
N LEU A 367 -3.79 -8.04 -12.09
CA LEU A 367 -5.00 -8.15 -12.89
C LEU A 367 -6.22 -7.86 -12.02
N TRP A 368 -7.00 -6.87 -12.43
CA TRP A 368 -8.25 -6.46 -11.80
C TRP A 368 -9.45 -6.83 -12.65
N ASN A 369 -10.62 -7.05 -12.03
CA ASN A 369 -11.91 -7.20 -12.68
C ASN A 369 -11.86 -7.99 -13.99
N TYR A 370 -11.66 -9.31 -13.94
CA TYR A 370 -11.71 -10.14 -15.16
C TYR A 370 -13.05 -10.89 -15.23
N PRO A 371 -13.94 -10.51 -16.15
CA PRO A 371 -15.23 -11.16 -16.37
C PRO A 371 -15.20 -11.81 -17.75
N LEU A 372 -14.56 -12.95 -17.87
CA LEU A 372 -14.47 -13.63 -19.15
C LEU A 372 -14.82 -15.10 -18.98
N GLU A 373 -15.50 -15.62 -19.99
CA GLU A 373 -15.77 -17.03 -20.13
C GLU A 373 -14.48 -17.85 -19.96
N TYR A 374 -14.65 -18.98 -19.27
CA TYR A 374 -13.63 -19.62 -18.46
C TYR A 374 -12.37 -20.00 -19.24
N ASP A 375 -12.51 -20.58 -20.43
CA ASP A 375 -11.37 -21.10 -21.18
C ASP A 375 -10.55 -20.00 -21.87
N LEU A 376 -11.23 -18.99 -22.43
CA LEU A 376 -10.57 -17.84 -23.06
C LEU A 376 -9.79 -17.01 -22.03
N LEU A 377 -10.28 -16.91 -20.79
CA LEU A 377 -9.57 -16.21 -19.72
C LEU A 377 -8.28 -16.91 -19.32
N LEU A 378 -8.30 -18.24 -19.15
CA LEU A 378 -7.11 -19.00 -18.77
C LEU A 378 -6.06 -18.97 -19.89
N GLN A 379 -6.47 -19.04 -21.16
CA GLN A 379 -5.59 -18.83 -22.30
C GLN A 379 -4.97 -17.43 -22.29
N SER A 380 -5.77 -16.40 -22.05
CA SER A 380 -5.30 -15.02 -21.94
C SER A 380 -4.30 -14.83 -20.81
N PHE A 381 -4.50 -15.47 -19.66
CA PHE A 381 -3.55 -15.47 -18.55
C PHE A 381 -2.25 -16.19 -18.89
N SER A 382 -2.32 -17.31 -19.61
CA SER A 382 -1.11 -18.02 -20.08
C SER A 382 -0.29 -17.13 -21.00
N SER A 383 -0.91 -16.55 -22.05
CA SER A 383 -0.20 -15.69 -23.00
C SER A 383 0.37 -14.44 -22.32
N ALA A 384 -0.36 -13.84 -21.38
CA ALA A 384 0.15 -12.70 -20.62
C ALA A 384 1.36 -13.08 -19.74
N LYS A 385 1.32 -14.26 -19.11
CA LYS A 385 2.42 -14.77 -18.27
C LYS A 385 3.67 -15.04 -19.11
N GLU A 386 3.52 -15.69 -20.27
CA GLU A 386 4.61 -15.96 -21.20
C GLU A 386 5.30 -14.66 -21.64
N VAL A 387 4.53 -13.67 -22.08
CA VAL A 387 5.05 -12.35 -22.49
C VAL A 387 5.83 -11.65 -21.37
N VAL A 388 5.32 -11.71 -20.14
CA VAL A 388 5.99 -11.11 -18.97
C VAL A 388 7.32 -11.83 -18.67
N VAL A 389 7.32 -13.16 -18.68
CA VAL A 389 8.52 -13.97 -18.44
C VAL A 389 9.57 -13.74 -19.53
N ASP A 390 9.17 -13.76 -20.80
CA ASP A 390 10.07 -13.57 -21.94
C ASP A 390 10.68 -12.17 -21.94
N PHE A 391 9.90 -11.14 -21.60
CA PHE A 391 10.41 -9.79 -21.45
C PHE A 391 11.49 -9.71 -20.37
N CYS A 392 11.21 -10.24 -19.17
CA CYS A 392 12.15 -10.24 -18.06
C CYS A 392 13.45 -10.98 -18.42
N ALA A 393 13.34 -12.17 -19.03
CA ALA A 393 14.49 -12.97 -19.45
C ALA A 393 15.31 -12.28 -20.54
N LEU A 394 14.67 -11.60 -21.49
CA LEU A 394 15.36 -10.81 -22.52
C LEU A 394 16.11 -9.63 -21.89
N GLN A 395 15.44 -8.81 -21.07
CA GLN A 395 16.08 -7.65 -20.44
C GLN A 395 17.24 -8.06 -19.54
N GLU A 396 17.08 -9.12 -18.74
CA GLU A 396 18.17 -9.61 -17.90
C GLU A 396 19.38 -10.07 -18.74
N ARG A 397 19.16 -10.76 -19.86
CA ARG A 397 20.25 -11.14 -20.79
C ARG A 397 20.95 -9.92 -21.39
N VAL A 398 20.20 -8.94 -21.86
CA VAL A 398 20.75 -7.70 -22.44
C VAL A 398 21.62 -6.96 -21.43
N TYR A 399 21.11 -6.76 -20.21
CA TYR A 399 21.85 -6.03 -19.18
C TYR A 399 23.09 -6.77 -18.70
N ARG A 400 23.01 -8.10 -18.59
CA ARG A 400 24.15 -8.94 -18.29
C ARG A 400 25.23 -8.85 -19.38
N ALA A 401 24.83 -8.84 -20.66
CA ALA A 401 25.74 -8.65 -21.78
C ALA A 401 26.40 -7.25 -21.77
N CYS A 402 25.69 -6.23 -21.29
CA CYS A 402 26.23 -4.88 -21.07
C CYS A 402 27.04 -4.74 -19.76
N GLY A 403 27.37 -5.83 -19.07
CA GLY A 403 28.15 -5.80 -17.81
C GLY A 403 27.42 -5.18 -16.61
N THR A 404 26.10 -4.98 -16.72
CA THR A 404 25.28 -4.42 -15.63
C THR A 404 24.39 -5.53 -15.08
N PRO A 405 24.74 -6.20 -13.98
CA PRO A 405 23.89 -7.25 -13.42
C PRO A 405 22.58 -6.63 -12.89
N ILE A 406 21.50 -6.79 -13.66
CA ILE A 406 20.14 -6.41 -13.26
C ILE A 406 19.29 -7.67 -13.25
N ARG A 407 18.78 -8.02 -12.07
CA ARG A 407 17.69 -8.98 -11.97
C ARG A 407 16.39 -8.35 -12.47
N CYS A 408 15.81 -8.92 -13.51
CA CYS A 408 14.50 -8.51 -14.03
C CYS A 408 13.49 -9.61 -13.69
N SER A 409 12.55 -9.33 -12.80
CA SER A 409 11.59 -10.33 -12.33
C SER A 409 10.23 -9.68 -12.14
N ALA A 410 9.26 -10.05 -12.96
CA ALA A 410 7.90 -9.52 -12.89
C ALA A 410 6.88 -10.65 -12.98
N TRP A 411 5.82 -10.57 -12.19
CA TRP A 411 4.86 -11.65 -12.02
C TRP A 411 3.43 -11.15 -12.15
N LEU A 412 2.55 -12.03 -12.60
CA LEU A 412 1.11 -11.77 -12.52
C LEU A 412 0.64 -11.96 -11.08
N ALA A 413 -0.21 -11.04 -10.62
CA ALA A 413 -0.86 -11.10 -9.32
C ALA A 413 -2.33 -10.67 -9.43
N SER A 414 -3.17 -11.01 -8.46
CA SER A 414 -4.51 -10.43 -8.38
C SER A 414 -4.45 -8.98 -7.85
N ALA A 415 -5.36 -8.12 -8.30
CA ALA A 415 -5.56 -6.79 -7.76
C ALA A 415 -6.76 -6.75 -6.81
N PHE A 416 -6.78 -5.80 -5.86
CA PHE A 416 -7.97 -5.46 -5.07
C PHE A 416 -8.43 -4.03 -5.36
N GLY A 417 -9.74 -3.79 -5.24
CA GLY A 417 -10.39 -2.50 -5.53
C GLY A 417 -9.93 -1.29 -4.70
N LYS A 418 -8.97 -1.46 -3.78
CA LYS A 418 -8.36 -0.38 -3.01
C LYS A 418 -7.16 0.28 -3.73
N PHE A 419 -6.83 -0.18 -4.93
CA PHE A 419 -5.65 0.27 -5.68
C PHE A 419 -5.74 1.71 -6.24
N GLY A 420 -6.92 2.36 -6.17
CA GLY A 420 -7.13 3.70 -6.71
C GLY A 420 -7.17 3.72 -8.24
N GLY A 421 -8.04 4.55 -8.82
CA GLY A 421 -8.17 4.74 -10.27
C GLY A 421 -8.78 3.57 -11.07
N ILE A 422 -8.69 2.32 -10.63
CA ILE A 422 -9.29 1.14 -11.29
C ILE A 422 -10.83 1.13 -11.24
N SER A 423 -11.48 0.43 -12.18
CA SER A 423 -12.95 0.38 -12.26
C SER A 423 -13.60 -0.24 -11.01
N ALA A 424 -14.87 0.08 -10.80
CA ALA A 424 -15.66 -0.51 -9.72
C ALA A 424 -15.76 -2.03 -9.89
N ARG A 425 -15.74 -2.77 -8.78
CA ARG A 425 -15.80 -4.24 -8.80
C ARG A 425 -17.02 -4.76 -9.54
N ALA A 426 -16.81 -5.57 -10.58
CA ALA A 426 -17.91 -6.11 -11.38
C ALA A 426 -18.52 -7.43 -10.83
N TYR A 427 -17.77 -8.18 -10.02
CA TYR A 427 -18.23 -9.47 -9.49
C TYR A 427 -18.90 -9.35 -8.13
N ARG A 428 -19.97 -10.13 -7.91
CA ARG A 428 -20.71 -10.17 -6.64
C ARG A 428 -19.93 -10.94 -5.58
N LYS A 429 -19.92 -10.40 -4.36
CA LYS A 429 -19.45 -11.12 -3.18
C LYS A 429 -20.49 -12.16 -2.80
N LYS A 430 -20.04 -13.36 -2.41
CA LYS A 430 -20.91 -14.40 -1.88
C LYS A 430 -20.68 -14.56 -0.38
N THR A 431 -21.76 -14.84 0.31
CA THR A 431 -21.78 -15.13 1.74
C THR A 431 -22.19 -16.57 1.94
N ILE A 432 -21.54 -17.26 2.88
CA ILE A 432 -21.89 -18.60 3.28
C ILE A 432 -22.54 -18.58 4.67
N SER A 433 -23.42 -19.54 4.93
CA SER A 433 -24.06 -19.77 6.23
C SER A 433 -23.67 -21.11 6.85
N GLY A 434 -22.81 -21.89 6.20
CA GLY A 434 -22.50 -23.27 6.60
C GLY A 434 -21.68 -24.01 5.54
N LEU A 435 -21.28 -25.23 5.86
CA LEU A 435 -20.56 -26.13 4.96
C LEU A 435 -21.34 -26.41 3.66
N SER A 436 -22.65 -26.66 3.74
CA SER A 436 -23.48 -26.89 2.54
C SER A 436 -23.46 -25.70 1.57
N ALA A 437 -23.48 -24.46 2.09
CA ALA A 437 -23.38 -23.26 1.25
C ALA A 437 -21.98 -23.13 0.62
N LEU A 438 -20.95 -23.66 1.27
CA LEU A 438 -19.59 -23.68 0.74
C LEU A 438 -19.43 -24.72 -0.38
N GLU A 439 -20.04 -25.90 -0.23
CA GLU A 439 -20.07 -26.95 -1.26
C GLU A 439 -20.76 -26.47 -2.54
N GLN A 440 -21.80 -25.62 -2.41
CA GLN A 440 -22.44 -24.95 -3.56
C GLN A 440 -21.51 -23.99 -4.32
N LEU A 441 -20.35 -23.64 -3.75
CA LEU A 441 -19.33 -22.80 -4.38
C LEU A 441 -18.22 -23.61 -5.07
N ASP A 442 -18.33 -24.93 -5.13
CA ASP A 442 -17.25 -25.80 -5.62
C ASP A 442 -16.75 -25.40 -7.00
N THR A 443 -17.65 -25.15 -7.96
CA THR A 443 -17.28 -24.72 -9.30
C THR A 443 -16.48 -23.41 -9.30
N GLN A 444 -16.88 -22.43 -8.49
CA GLN A 444 -16.16 -21.15 -8.40
C GLN A 444 -14.81 -21.30 -7.68
N LEU A 445 -14.73 -22.13 -6.64
CA LEU A 445 -13.49 -22.39 -5.92
C LEU A 445 -12.48 -23.16 -6.78
N ARG A 446 -12.93 -24.15 -7.56
CA ARG A 446 -12.10 -24.87 -8.54
C ARG A 446 -11.63 -23.96 -9.67
N LEU A 447 -12.49 -23.07 -10.16
CA LEU A 447 -12.02 -22.05 -11.11
C LEU A 447 -10.93 -21.20 -10.46
N ARG A 448 -11.16 -20.75 -9.23
CA ARG A 448 -10.21 -19.88 -8.54
C ARG A 448 -8.86 -20.57 -8.39
N GLU A 449 -8.86 -21.84 -8.01
CA GLU A 449 -7.67 -22.70 -7.96
C GLU A 449 -6.96 -22.79 -9.32
N LYS A 450 -7.69 -23.05 -10.42
CA LYS A 450 -7.11 -23.07 -11.78
C LYS A 450 -6.46 -21.73 -12.13
N SER A 451 -7.14 -20.62 -11.84
CA SER A 451 -6.63 -19.26 -12.11
C SER A 451 -5.41 -18.91 -11.25
N ALA A 452 -5.36 -19.39 -10.00
CA ALA A 452 -4.27 -19.11 -9.08
C ALA A 452 -2.92 -19.65 -9.57
N ARG A 453 -2.90 -20.66 -10.46
CA ARG A 453 -1.67 -21.21 -11.07
C ARG A 453 -0.94 -20.22 -11.98
N PHE A 454 -1.63 -19.19 -12.46
CA PHE A 454 -1.03 -18.12 -13.26
C PHE A 454 -0.47 -16.98 -12.40
N PHE A 455 -0.91 -16.89 -11.14
CA PHE A 455 -0.46 -15.87 -10.20
C PHE A 455 0.67 -16.40 -9.30
N ILE A 456 1.50 -15.50 -8.81
CA ILE A 456 2.54 -15.85 -7.82
C ILE A 456 1.94 -16.35 -6.49
N GLY A 457 0.70 -15.96 -6.21
CA GLY A 457 -0.05 -16.33 -5.03
C GLY A 457 -1.42 -15.69 -5.13
N ASP A 458 -2.38 -16.24 -4.41
CA ASP A 458 -3.74 -15.74 -4.48
C ASP A 458 -4.50 -15.97 -3.18
N ARG A 459 -5.56 -15.20 -2.99
CA ARG A 459 -6.39 -15.24 -1.79
C ARG A 459 -7.84 -15.48 -2.16
N VAL A 460 -8.47 -16.40 -1.46
CA VAL A 460 -9.93 -16.55 -1.46
C VAL A 460 -10.49 -15.95 -0.17
N ARG A 461 -11.43 -15.02 -0.31
CA ARG A 461 -12.15 -14.45 0.84
C ARG A 461 -13.56 -15.00 0.88
N VAL A 462 -13.91 -15.58 2.02
CA VAL A 462 -15.21 -16.16 2.34
C VAL A 462 -15.88 -15.25 3.36
N PHE A 463 -17.04 -14.70 3.01
CA PHE A 463 -17.84 -13.91 3.97
C PHE A 463 -18.79 -14.86 4.67
N ARG A 464 -18.79 -14.89 6.00
CA ARG A 464 -19.66 -15.77 6.79
C ARG A 464 -20.79 -14.97 7.43
N LYS A 465 -22.03 -15.46 7.33
CA LYS A 465 -23.21 -14.89 7.98
C LYS A 465 -23.87 -15.90 8.92
N GLY A 466 -24.56 -15.40 9.92
CA GLY A 466 -25.26 -16.19 10.94
C GLY A 466 -24.43 -16.43 12.21
N GLY A 467 -25.08 -16.99 13.23
CA GLY A 467 -24.41 -17.42 14.46
C GLY A 467 -23.51 -18.62 14.16
N ALA A 468 -22.22 -18.37 13.99
CA ALA A 468 -21.25 -19.40 13.70
C ALA A 468 -20.74 -20.03 15.00
N SER A 469 -20.95 -21.33 15.20
CA SER A 469 -20.23 -22.03 16.26
C SER A 469 -18.75 -22.17 15.87
N PRO A 470 -17.82 -22.13 16.85
CA PRO A 470 -16.40 -22.36 16.59
C PRO A 470 -16.13 -23.70 15.88
N ASP A 471 -16.81 -24.78 16.28
CA ASP A 471 -16.67 -26.10 15.65
C ASP A 471 -17.12 -26.08 14.18
N ALA A 472 -18.22 -25.40 13.83
CA ALA A 472 -18.65 -25.30 12.43
C ALA A 472 -17.63 -24.56 11.56
N VAL A 473 -17.04 -23.47 12.07
CA VAL A 473 -15.98 -22.73 11.35
C VAL A 473 -14.73 -23.60 11.20
N PHE A 474 -14.38 -24.35 12.24
CA PHE A 474 -13.24 -25.26 12.22
C PHE A 474 -13.41 -26.34 11.13
N ASP A 475 -14.58 -26.96 11.04
CA ASP A 475 -14.87 -28.01 10.06
C ASP A 475 -14.89 -27.47 8.63
N GLU A 476 -15.43 -26.27 8.42
CA GLU A 476 -15.41 -25.61 7.11
C GLU A 476 -14.00 -25.26 6.64
N LEU A 477 -13.16 -24.71 7.52
CA LEU A 477 -11.76 -24.44 7.20
C LEU A 477 -11.01 -25.75 6.94
N ALA A 478 -11.28 -26.81 7.71
CA ALA A 478 -10.72 -28.14 7.46
C ALA A 478 -11.14 -28.71 6.09
N TYR A 479 -12.39 -28.47 5.67
CA TYR A 479 -12.86 -28.81 4.34
C TYR A 479 -12.09 -28.03 3.26
N LEU A 480 -11.95 -26.71 3.41
CA LEU A 480 -11.21 -25.89 2.44
C LEU A 480 -9.76 -26.30 2.27
N LEU A 481 -9.06 -26.53 3.39
CA LEU A 481 -7.65 -26.91 3.41
C LEU A 481 -7.38 -28.30 2.79
N ARG A 482 -8.37 -29.21 2.82
CA ARG A 482 -8.28 -30.56 2.24
C ARG A 482 -8.71 -30.60 0.78
N THR A 483 -9.75 -29.85 0.43
CA THR A 483 -10.41 -29.97 -0.88
C THR A 483 -9.75 -29.13 -1.96
N TYR A 484 -9.19 -27.96 -1.60
CA TYR A 484 -8.67 -27.01 -2.58
C TYR A 484 -7.18 -26.69 -2.38
N SER A 485 -6.45 -26.69 -3.49
CA SER A 485 -5.06 -26.26 -3.65
C SER A 485 -4.94 -24.73 -3.73
N LEU A 486 -5.55 -24.04 -2.77
CA LEU A 486 -5.50 -22.58 -2.64
C LEU A 486 -4.59 -22.20 -1.46
N PRO A 487 -3.69 -21.21 -1.64
CA PRO A 487 -2.63 -20.98 -0.66
C PRO A 487 -3.08 -20.12 0.54
N LEU A 488 -4.12 -19.29 0.38
CA LEU A 488 -4.60 -18.39 1.43
C LEU A 488 -6.12 -18.26 1.40
N PHE A 489 -6.73 -18.54 2.55
CA PHE A 489 -8.14 -18.32 2.83
C PHE A 489 -8.30 -17.16 3.83
N THR A 490 -9.24 -16.27 3.57
CA THR A 490 -9.66 -15.24 4.52
C THR A 490 -11.12 -15.49 4.87
N TYR A 491 -11.37 -15.92 6.09
CA TYR A 491 -12.71 -15.95 6.66
C TYR A 491 -13.04 -14.59 7.25
N ASP A 492 -14.12 -14.00 6.78
CA ASP A 492 -14.57 -12.69 7.22
C ASP A 492 -15.89 -12.81 7.96
N PHE A 493 -15.82 -12.59 9.28
CA PHE A 493 -16.97 -12.60 10.17
C PHE A 493 -17.67 -11.24 10.24
N SER A 494 -17.13 -10.21 9.58
CA SER A 494 -17.88 -8.97 9.39
C SER A 494 -19.04 -9.25 8.44
N GLN A 495 -20.27 -9.16 8.96
CA GLN A 495 -21.46 -9.26 8.11
C GLN A 495 -21.34 -8.23 6.99
N LEU A 496 -21.70 -8.61 5.76
CA LEU A 496 -21.81 -7.64 4.69
C LEU A 496 -22.87 -6.61 5.08
N ARG A 497 -22.44 -5.38 5.41
CA ARG A 497 -23.35 -4.24 5.48
C ARG A 497 -23.73 -3.89 4.05
N GLY A 498 -25.02 -4.03 3.75
CA GLY A 498 -25.55 -3.94 2.40
C GLY A 498 -26.11 -5.29 1.97
N ASP A 499 -27.36 -5.55 2.31
CA ASP A 499 -28.16 -6.51 1.56
C ASP A 499 -28.23 -5.98 0.11
N THR A 500 -27.57 -6.64 -0.83
CA THR A 500 -28.31 -6.86 -2.08
C THR A 500 -29.34 -7.92 -1.74
N LYS A 501 -30.53 -7.45 -1.36
CA LYS A 501 -31.71 -8.29 -1.23
C LYS A 501 -31.91 -9.05 -2.54
N LEU A 502 -32.42 -10.27 -2.40
CA LEU A 502 -32.73 -11.23 -3.45
C LEU A 502 -33.98 -10.80 -4.26
N THR A 503 -34.00 -9.56 -4.76
CA THR A 503 -35.07 -9.04 -5.63
C THR A 503 -34.58 -8.28 -6.86
N GLU A 504 -33.26 -8.23 -7.12
CA GLU A 504 -32.72 -7.69 -8.39
C GLU A 504 -31.82 -8.74 -9.07
N PHE A 505 -32.50 -9.74 -9.62
CA PHE A 505 -31.96 -10.79 -10.46
C PHE A 505 -33.01 -11.11 -11.52
N LEU A 506 -33.06 -10.27 -12.56
CA LEU A 506 -33.43 -10.56 -13.95
C LEU A 506 -33.50 -9.22 -14.71
N SER A 507 -32.34 -8.70 -15.10
CA SER A 507 -32.15 -7.77 -16.22
C SER A 507 -30.71 -7.87 -16.70
#